data_AF-A0A147KJ80-F1
#
_entry.id   AF-A0A147KJ80-F1
#
_cell.length_a   1.000
_cell.length_b   1.000
_cell.length_c   1.000
_cell.angle_alpha   90.00
_cell.angle_beta   90.00
_cell.angle_gamma   90.00
#
_symmetry.space_group_name_H-M   'P 1'
#
loop_
_entity.id
_entity.type
_entity.pdbx_description
1 polymer ?
#
loop_
_entity_poly.entity_id
_entity_poly.type
_entity_poly.pdbx_seq_one_letter_code
_entity_poly.pdbx_strand_id
1 'polypeptide(L)'
;MADQPPPVSPREISEFLALVRERSTNRVPSTPAEDVVFFERKADLLSRIAVHSFDPEAVEVAAIARAQLDAARSRLADSAGGGC
;
A
#
# COMPACT_ATOMS: atom_id res chain seq x y z
N MET A 1 -24.74 9.69 4.03
CA MET A 1 -24.43 9.28 2.65
C MET A 1 -23.04 8.70 2.70
N ALA A 2 -22.90 7.38 2.57
CA ALA A 2 -21.58 6.75 2.58
C ALA A 2 -20.98 6.96 1.20
N ASP A 3 -19.97 7.82 1.12
CA ASP A 3 -19.09 7.95 -0.03
C ASP A 3 -18.23 6.67 -0.06
N GLN A 4 -18.86 5.54 -0.42
CA GLN A 4 -18.15 4.27 -0.50
C GLN A 4 -17.12 4.41 -1.63
N PRO A 5 -15.83 4.18 -1.34
CA PRO A 5 -14.81 4.34 -2.35
C PRO A 5 -15.10 3.38 -3.53
N PRO A 6 -14.75 3.77 -4.77
CA PRO A 6 -15.14 3.03 -5.96
C PRO A 6 -14.63 1.59 -5.89
N PRO A 7 -15.39 0.60 -6.40
CA PRO A 7 -14.96 -0.80 -6.42
C PRO A 7 -13.64 -0.93 -7.18
N VAL A 8 -12.80 -1.88 -6.76
CA VAL A 8 -11.49 -2.11 -7.40
C VAL A 8 -11.69 -2.92 -8.68
N SER A 9 -11.11 -2.45 -9.78
CA SER A 9 -11.19 -3.15 -11.05
C SER A 9 -10.17 -4.30 -11.14
N PRO A 10 -10.47 -5.39 -11.88
CA PRO A 10 -9.49 -6.46 -12.14
C PRO A 10 -8.19 -5.96 -12.79
N ARG A 11 -8.29 -4.87 -13.58
CA ARG A 11 -7.14 -4.20 -14.19
C ARG A 11 -6.24 -3.55 -13.14
N GLU A 12 -6.80 -2.81 -12.18
CA GLU A 12 -6.03 -2.23 -11.05
C GLU A 12 -5.32 -3.31 -10.24
N ILE A 13 -5.99 -4.43 -9.97
CA ILE A 13 -5.38 -5.56 -9.25
C ILE A 13 -4.20 -6.11 -10.05
N SER A 14 -4.37 -6.29 -11.37
CA SER A 14 -3.32 -6.81 -12.26
C SER A 14 -2.12 -5.85 -12.34
N GLU A 15 -2.38 -4.55 -12.45
CA GLU A 15 -1.36 -3.49 -12.44
C GLU A 15 -0.59 -3.47 -11.11
N PHE A 16 -1.30 -3.62 -9.98
CA PHE A 16 -0.66 -3.72 -8.66
C PHE A 16 0.20 -4.97 -8.52
N LEU A 17 -0.30 -6.14 -8.95
CA LEU A 17 0.47 -7.39 -8.92
C LEU A 17 1.71 -7.33 -9.81
N ALA A 18 1.63 -6.68 -10.97
CA ALA A 18 2.78 -6.43 -11.82
C ALA A 18 3.83 -5.56 -11.11
N LEU A 19 3.39 -4.54 -10.37
CA LEU A 19 4.27 -3.67 -9.60
C LEU A 19 4.96 -4.43 -8.44
N VAL A 20 4.21 -5.27 -7.72
CA VAL A 20 4.78 -6.16 -6.68
C VAL A 20 5.84 -7.09 -7.29
N ARG A 21 5.54 -7.68 -8.45
CA ARG A 21 6.48 -8.57 -9.15
C ARG A 21 7.74 -7.82 -9.57
N GLU A 22 7.60 -6.65 -10.19
CA GLU A 22 8.72 -5.81 -10.61
C GLU A 22 9.64 -5.51 -9.43
N ARG A 23 9.06 -5.06 -8.31
CA ARG A 23 9.78 -4.76 -7.08
C ARG A 23 10.47 -5.98 -6.47
N SER A 24 9.85 -7.16 -6.56
CA SER A 24 10.47 -8.42 -6.10
C SER A 24 11.62 -8.87 -7.01
N THR A 25 11.57 -8.55 -8.30
CA THR A 25 12.64 -8.89 -9.26
C THR A 25 13.76 -7.87 -9.29
N ASN A 26 13.48 -6.61 -8.93
CA ASN A 26 14.46 -5.56 -8.91
C ASN A 26 15.39 -5.74 -7.70
N ARG A 27 16.69 -5.82 -7.97
CA ARG A 27 17.72 -5.96 -6.93
C ARG A 27 18.16 -4.61 -6.35
N VAL A 28 17.75 -3.51 -6.98
CA VAL A 28 18.02 -2.17 -6.45
C VAL A 28 17.07 -1.92 -5.29
N PRO A 29 17.60 -1.60 -4.08
CA PRO A 29 16.75 -1.25 -2.96
C PRO A 29 15.96 0.02 -3.29
N SER A 30 14.64 -0.04 -3.10
CA SER A 30 13.78 1.12 -3.25
C SER A 30 14.15 2.21 -2.24
N THR A 31 14.06 3.45 -2.67
CA THR A 31 14.25 4.60 -1.77
C THR A 31 13.11 4.69 -0.76
N PRO A 32 13.32 5.31 0.41
CA PRO A 32 12.25 5.51 1.40
C PRO A 32 11.01 6.23 0.84
N ALA A 33 11.18 7.13 -0.14
CA ALA A 33 10.07 7.80 -0.80
C ALA A 33 9.27 6.85 -1.71
N GLU A 34 9.95 6.00 -2.49
CA GLU A 34 9.31 4.97 -3.32
C GLU A 34 8.56 3.93 -2.45
N ASP A 35 9.07 3.62 -1.26
CA ASP A 35 8.40 2.75 -0.30
C ASP A 35 7.07 3.33 0.16
N VAL A 36 7.04 4.62 0.52
CA VAL A 36 5.79 5.27 0.91
C VAL A 36 4.78 5.21 -0.24
N VAL A 37 5.17 5.59 -1.45
CA VAL A 37 4.28 5.55 -2.62
C VAL A 37 3.75 4.13 -2.88
N PHE A 38 4.60 3.11 -2.74
CA PHE A 38 4.20 1.71 -2.86
C PHE A 38 3.17 1.31 -1.80
N PHE A 39 3.44 1.61 -0.53
CA PHE A 39 2.57 1.26 0.57
C PHE A 39 1.27 2.06 0.59
N GLU A 40 1.26 3.29 0.08
CA GLU A 40 0.04 4.08 -0.14
C GLU A 40 -0.88 3.37 -1.13
N ARG A 41 -0.34 2.97 -2.28
CA ARG A 41 -1.09 2.23 -3.30
C ARG A 41 -1.62 0.89 -2.78
N LYS A 42 -0.78 0.16 -2.02
CA LYS A 42 -1.16 -1.10 -1.38
C LYS A 42 -2.29 -0.92 -0.36
N ALA A 43 -2.17 0.07 0.52
CA ALA A 43 -3.14 0.33 1.57
C ALA A 43 -4.49 0.82 1.01
N ASP A 44 -4.47 1.66 -0.02
CA ASP A 44 -5.68 2.11 -0.72
C ASP A 44 -6.44 0.94 -1.36
N LEU A 45 -5.74 0.15 -2.18
CA LEU A 45 -6.33 -0.97 -2.91
C LEU A 45 -6.95 -2.00 -1.95
N LEU A 46 -6.21 -2.40 -0.91
CA LEU A 46 -6.70 -3.38 0.07
C LEU A 46 -7.82 -2.81 0.94
N SER A 47 -7.79 -1.52 1.28
CA SER A 47 -8.90 -0.87 1.99
C SER A 47 -10.18 -0.89 1.16
N ARG A 48 -10.07 -0.63 -0.15
CA ARG A 48 -11.22 -0.65 -1.07
C ARG A 48 -11.76 -2.06 -1.23
N ILE A 49 -10.90 -3.07 -1.37
CA ILE A 49 -11.32 -4.48 -1.39
C ILE A 49 -12.06 -4.83 -0.09
N ALA A 50 -11.52 -4.46 1.06
CA ALA A 50 -12.14 -4.75 2.35
C ALA A 50 -13.51 -4.08 2.53
N VAL A 51 -13.72 -2.87 2.00
CA VAL A 51 -15.03 -2.19 2.06
C VAL A 51 -16.10 -2.93 1.25
N HIS A 52 -15.71 -3.55 0.14
CA HIS A 52 -16.62 -4.28 -0.75
C HIS A 52 -16.65 -5.79 -0.47
N SER A 53 -15.85 -6.26 0.48
CA SER A 53 -15.79 -7.65 0.91
C SER A 53 -16.51 -7.81 2.25
N PHE A 54 -17.32 -8.86 2.39
CA PHE A 54 -17.89 -9.25 3.70
C PHE A 54 -16.92 -10.12 4.51
N ASP A 55 -15.68 -10.23 4.04
CA ASP A 55 -14.68 -11.12 4.58
C ASP A 55 -13.85 -10.43 5.69
N PRO A 56 -13.81 -10.97 6.92
CA PRO A 56 -13.07 -10.37 8.02
C PRO A 56 -11.55 -10.41 7.81
N GLU A 57 -11.03 -11.41 7.11
CA GLU A 57 -9.60 -11.51 6.77
C GLU A 57 -9.20 -10.34 5.85
N ALA A 58 -10.06 -9.93 4.90
CA ALA A 58 -9.83 -8.77 4.06
C ALA A 58 -9.68 -7.46 4.89
N VAL A 59 -10.47 -7.31 5.95
CA VAL A 59 -10.38 -6.16 6.86
C VAL A 59 -9.06 -6.17 7.64
N GLU A 60 -8.64 -7.32 8.15
CA GLU A 60 -7.36 -7.47 8.84
C GLU A 60 -6.18 -7.17 7.91
N VAL A 61 -6.20 -7.70 6.69
CA VAL A 61 -5.18 -7.47 5.67
C VAL A 61 -5.09 -5.97 5.31
N ALA A 62 -6.22 -5.27 5.21
CA ALA A 62 -6.22 -3.82 4.98
C ALA A 62 -5.62 -3.04 6.17
N ALA A 63 -5.90 -3.45 7.41
CA ALA A 63 -5.31 -2.84 8.60
C ALA A 63 -3.79 -3.05 8.64
N ILE A 64 -3.31 -4.25 8.33
CA ILE A 64 -1.88 -4.58 8.22
C ILE A 64 -1.20 -3.75 7.12
N ALA A 65 -1.87 -3.50 6.00
CA ALA A 65 -1.34 -2.66 4.93
C ALA A 65 -1.20 -1.19 5.36
N ARG A 66 -2.15 -0.66 6.13
CA ARG A 66 -2.06 0.69 6.71
C ARG A 66 -0.91 0.80 7.71
N ALA A 67 -0.74 -0.18 8.59
CA ALA A 67 0.38 -0.19 9.53
C ALA A 67 1.76 -0.19 8.82
N GLN A 68 1.87 -0.89 7.69
CA GLN A 68 3.08 -0.85 6.85
C GLN A 68 3.33 0.54 6.24
N LEU A 69 2.28 1.24 5.82
CA LEU A 69 2.37 2.60 5.33
C LEU A 69 2.84 3.57 6.42
N ASP A 70 2.25 3.51 7.62
CA ASP A 70 2.67 4.36 8.74
C ASP A 70 4.14 4.12 9.12
N ALA A 71 4.59 2.86 9.11
CA ALA A 71 5.99 2.53 9.32
C ALA A 71 6.90 3.08 8.21
N ALA A 72 6.48 3.02 6.95
CA ALA A 72 7.23 3.59 5.83
C ALA A 72 7.33 5.13 5.92
N ARG A 73 6.23 5.81 6.26
CA ARG A 73 6.20 7.26 6.49
C ARG A 73 7.11 7.68 7.65
N SER A 74 7.11 6.90 8.73
CA SER A 74 8.01 7.13 9.87
C SER A 74 9.48 7.02 9.46
N ARG A 75 9.84 5.99 8.67
CA ARG A 75 11.20 5.84 8.12
C ARG A 75 11.59 6.98 7.17
N LEU A 76 10.66 7.45 6.34
CA LEU A 76 10.91 8.59 5.45
C LEU A 76 11.18 9.87 6.25
N ALA A 77 10.39 10.13 7.31
CA ALA A 77 10.57 11.28 8.18
C ALA A 77 11.92 11.25 8.90
N ASP A 78 12.33 10.08 9.40
CA ASP A 78 13.63 9.88 10.04
C ASP A 78 14.80 10.12 9.07
N SER A 79 14.68 9.61 7.83
CA SER A 79 15.67 9.82 6.77
C SER A 79 15.78 11.28 6.31
N ALA A 80 14.72 12.09 6.48
CA ALA A 80 14.74 13.53 6.17
C ALA A 80 15.26 14.38 7.34
N GLY A 81 15.15 13.89 8.58
CA GLY A 81 15.61 14.56 9.80
C GLY A 81 17.04 14.20 10.23
N GLY A 82 17.64 13.14 9.68
CA GLY A 82 18.97 12.62 10.04
C GLY A 82 20.17 13.32 9.39
N GLY A 83 20.00 14.47 8.74
CA GLY A 83 21.10 15.30 8.24
C GLY A 83 21.66 16.19 9.35
N CYS A 84 22.59 15.66 10.16
CA CYS A 84 23.53 16.45 10.95
C CYS A 84 24.91 16.42 10.29
#